data_AF-A0A920RFH1-F1
#
_entry.id   AF-A0A920RFH1-F1
#
_cell.length_a   1.000
_cell.length_b   1.000
_cell.length_c   1.000
_cell.angle_alpha   90.00
_cell.angle_beta   90.00
_cell.angle_gamma   90.00
#
_symmetry.space_group_name_H-M   'P 1'
#
loop_
_entity.id
_entity.type
_entity.pdbx_description
1 polymer ?
#
loop_
_entity_poly.entity_id
_entity_poly.type
_entity_poly.pdbx_seq_one_letter_code
_entity_poly.pdbx_strand_id
1 'polypeptide(L)'
;MANSAQARKRARQAIGRRSRNVARKIAMRTQIKKFMTVAESGKKTPQQHPYSSASSTIDRASQKGLTHRNKAARLKRQLNAKLKAMVTAKSPALLFGAGFIIRQDCPDESTQVHRHTENTLDIVTGSTDNLSGFNRAVVDQATSNLDLLGLWEYGPTRSPLSNSPST
;
A
#
# COMPACT_ATOMS: atom_id res chain seq x y z
N MET A 1 32.25 24.38 22.54
CA MET A 1 33.48 23.69 22.06
C MET A 1 33.41 22.18 22.29
N ALA A 2 34.12 21.41 21.46
CA ALA A 2 34.14 19.94 21.45
C ALA A 2 34.64 19.29 22.75
N ASN A 3 35.51 19.98 23.51
CA ASN A 3 36.11 19.46 24.75
C ASN A 3 35.42 19.96 26.03
N SER A 4 34.18 20.46 25.93
CA SER A 4 33.40 20.85 27.10
C SER A 4 33.01 19.64 27.97
N ALA A 5 32.83 19.84 29.28
CA ALA A 5 32.41 18.78 30.21
C ALA A 5 31.08 18.13 29.77
N GLN A 6 30.15 18.92 29.20
CA GLN A 6 28.88 18.43 28.66
C GLN A 6 29.09 17.50 27.45
N ALA A 7 30.00 17.83 26.54
CA ALA A 7 30.32 16.98 25.39
C ALA A 7 30.88 15.62 25.83
N ARG A 8 31.81 15.59 26.80
CA ARG A 8 32.32 14.34 27.40
C ARG A 8 31.21 13.49 28.02
N LYS A 9 30.26 14.11 28.74
CA LYS A 9 29.08 13.42 29.30
C LYS A 9 28.21 12.79 28.20
N ARG A 10 27.91 13.55 27.13
CA ARG A 10 27.10 13.07 26.00
C ARG A 10 27.79 11.91 25.27
N ALA A 11 29.11 11.94 25.10
CA ALA A 11 29.88 10.85 24.51
C ALA A 11 29.75 9.54 25.31
N ARG A 12 29.91 9.59 26.63
CA ARG A 12 29.71 8.41 27.51
C ARG A 12 28.29 7.84 27.41
N GLN A 13 27.27 8.70 27.41
CA GLN A 13 25.87 8.29 27.25
C GLN A 13 25.60 7.69 25.86
N ALA A 14 26.22 8.22 24.81
CA ALA A 14 26.06 7.74 23.44
C ALA A 14 26.54 6.30 23.28
N ILE A 15 27.66 5.92 23.92
CA ILE A 15 28.18 4.54 23.90
C ILE A 15 27.14 3.55 24.44
N GLY A 16 26.59 3.81 25.63
CA GLY A 16 25.58 2.94 26.23
C GLY A 16 24.23 2.93 25.50
N ARG A 17 23.86 4.01 24.80
CA ARG A 17 22.69 4.02 23.89
C ARG A 17 22.98 3.23 22.62
N ARG A 18 24.18 3.36 22.06
CA ARG A 18 24.60 2.65 20.84
C ARG A 18 24.63 1.14 21.05
N SER A 19 25.22 0.64 22.13
CA SER A 19 25.28 -0.81 22.42
C SER A 19 23.88 -1.44 22.47
N ARG A 20 22.97 -0.85 23.24
CA ARG A 20 21.57 -1.31 23.35
C ARG A 20 20.81 -1.23 22.02
N ASN A 21 20.99 -0.16 21.26
CA ASN A 21 20.32 0.01 19.97
C ASN A 21 20.84 -0.96 18.91
N VAL A 22 22.13 -1.23 18.90
CA VAL A 22 22.75 -2.22 18.02
C VAL A 22 22.23 -3.61 18.36
N ALA A 23 22.24 -4.02 19.63
CA ALA A 23 21.74 -5.33 20.05
C ALA A 23 20.29 -5.57 19.61
N ARG A 24 19.40 -4.59 19.82
CA ARG A 24 17.98 -4.66 19.40
C ARG A 24 17.82 -4.72 17.88
N LYS A 25 18.58 -3.90 17.13
CA LYS A 25 18.54 -3.93 15.65
C LYS A 25 19.02 -5.27 15.11
N ILE A 26 20.07 -5.85 15.69
CA ILE A 26 20.57 -7.17 15.32
C ILE A 26 19.51 -8.22 15.62
N ALA A 27 18.94 -8.23 16.82
CA ALA A 27 17.89 -9.18 17.19
C ALA A 27 16.72 -9.16 16.20
N MET A 28 16.21 -7.96 15.84
CA MET A 28 15.18 -7.81 14.82
C MET A 28 15.60 -8.37 13.46
N ARG A 29 16.80 -8.04 12.97
CA ARG A 29 17.31 -8.54 11.69
C ARG A 29 17.48 -10.06 11.68
N THR A 30 17.94 -10.64 12.79
CA THR A 30 18.11 -12.08 12.94
C THR A 30 16.77 -12.81 12.88
N GLN A 31 15.71 -12.30 13.51
CA GLN A 31 14.38 -12.92 13.40
C GLN A 31 13.84 -12.87 11.98
N ILE A 32 14.03 -11.75 11.27
CA ILE A 32 13.68 -11.64 9.85
C ILE A 32 14.46 -12.67 9.03
N LYS A 33 15.78 -12.79 9.24
CA LYS A 33 16.62 -13.77 8.55
C LYS A 33 16.14 -15.21 8.80
N LYS A 34 15.83 -15.56 10.06
CA LYS A 34 15.27 -16.88 10.44
C LYS A 34 13.98 -17.19 9.69
N PHE A 35 13.09 -16.22 9.56
CA PHE A 35 11.88 -16.38 8.75
C PHE A 35 12.23 -16.64 7.27
N MET A 36 13.16 -15.87 6.69
CA MET A 36 13.56 -16.05 5.28
C MET A 36 14.16 -17.42 5.03
N THR A 37 15.03 -17.91 5.92
CA THR A 37 15.62 -19.25 5.80
C THR A 37 14.56 -20.36 5.85
N VAL A 38 13.52 -20.20 6.67
CA VAL A 38 12.40 -21.16 6.70
C VAL A 38 11.59 -21.07 5.41
N ALA A 39 11.32 -19.86 4.92
CA ALA A 39 10.59 -19.63 3.67
C ALA A 39 11.30 -20.25 2.46
N GLU A 40 12.63 -20.10 2.37
CA GLU A 40 13.47 -20.69 1.32
C GLU A 40 13.52 -22.22 1.40
N SER A 41 13.56 -22.78 2.61
CA SER A 41 13.62 -24.24 2.80
C SER A 41 12.35 -24.98 2.36
N GLY A 42 11.26 -24.28 2.03
CA GLY A 42 10.02 -24.87 1.52
C GLY A 42 9.29 -25.82 2.48
N LYS A 43 9.79 -25.98 3.73
CA LYS A 43 9.16 -26.87 4.72
C LYS A 43 7.88 -26.24 5.24
N LYS A 44 6.76 -26.95 5.04
CA LYS A 44 5.41 -26.53 5.43
C LYS A 44 5.12 -26.72 6.92
N THR A 45 6.07 -26.43 7.80
CA THR A 45 5.74 -26.33 9.23
C THR A 45 4.77 -25.17 9.41
N PRO A 46 3.84 -25.19 10.39
CA PRO A 46 2.90 -24.09 10.59
C PRO A 46 3.66 -22.76 10.76
N GLN A 47 3.80 -22.00 9.66
CA GLN A 47 4.71 -20.85 9.55
C GLN A 47 4.26 -19.65 10.40
N GLN A 48 3.12 -19.79 11.07
CA GLN A 48 2.58 -18.82 12.01
C GLN A 48 3.53 -18.57 13.18
N HIS A 49 4.24 -19.59 13.67
CA HIS A 49 5.15 -19.44 14.81
C HIS A 49 6.38 -18.54 14.48
N PRO A 50 7.18 -18.80 13.42
CA PRO A 50 8.30 -17.93 13.06
C PRO A 50 7.83 -16.53 12.60
N TYR A 51 6.68 -16.42 11.95
CA TYR A 51 6.14 -15.12 11.57
C TYR A 51 5.73 -14.27 12.79
N SER A 52 5.02 -14.85 13.77
CA SER A 52 4.56 -14.16 14.97
C SER A 52 5.72 -13.60 15.80
N SER A 53 6.79 -14.39 15.97
CA SER A 53 8.00 -13.91 16.66
C SER A 53 8.71 -12.76 15.91
N ALA A 54 8.73 -12.81 14.57
CA ALA A 54 9.29 -11.75 13.75
C ALA A 54 8.45 -10.46 13.83
N SER A 55 7.11 -10.56 13.71
CA SER A 55 6.21 -9.41 13.76
C SER A 55 6.26 -8.71 15.13
N SER A 56 6.23 -9.48 16.22
CA SER A 56 6.37 -8.95 17.59
C SER A 56 7.70 -8.22 17.80
N THR A 57 8.80 -8.72 17.24
CA THR A 57 10.11 -8.08 17.38
C THR A 57 10.22 -6.79 16.55
N ILE A 58 9.59 -6.74 15.38
CA ILE A 58 9.51 -5.54 14.53
C ILE A 58 8.73 -4.43 15.25
N ASP A 59 7.58 -4.77 15.83
CA ASP A 59 6.71 -3.79 16.49
C ASP A 59 7.35 -3.24 17.78
N ARG A 60 8.01 -4.10 18.58
CA ARG A 60 8.81 -3.68 19.73
C ARG A 60 9.95 -2.73 19.32
N ALA A 61 10.62 -2.98 18.20
CA ALA A 61 11.67 -2.09 17.69
C ALA A 61 11.11 -0.72 17.26
N SER A 62 9.88 -0.70 16.72
CA SER A 62 9.22 0.54 16.31
C SER A 62 8.76 1.38 17.50
N GLN A 63 8.16 0.76 18.52
CA GLN A 63 7.77 1.43 19.77
C GLN A 63 8.95 2.11 20.48
N LYS A 64 10.16 1.52 20.38
CA LYS A 64 11.38 2.09 20.95
C LYS A 64 12.06 3.15 20.05
N GLY A 65 11.45 3.50 18.90
CA GLY A 65 11.98 4.49 17.96
C GLY A 65 13.23 4.04 17.19
N LEU A 66 13.55 2.74 17.18
CA LEU A 66 14.71 2.21 16.45
C LEU A 66 14.44 2.08 14.95
N THR A 67 13.18 1.82 14.60
CA THR A 67 12.67 1.71 13.23
C THR A 67 11.44 2.60 13.06
N HIS A 68 11.40 3.37 11.97
CA HIS A 68 10.25 4.20 11.65
C HIS A 68 8.99 3.34 11.42
N ARG A 69 7.82 3.86 11.79
CA ARG A 69 6.52 3.16 11.66
C ARG A 69 6.27 2.64 10.23
N ASN A 70 6.61 3.43 9.20
CA ASN A 70 6.45 3.01 7.81
C ASN A 70 7.42 1.91 7.41
N LYS A 71 8.63 1.89 7.99
CA LYS A 71 9.60 0.81 7.77
C LYS A 71 9.13 -0.47 8.43
N ALA A 72 8.61 -0.40 9.66
CA ALA A 72 8.00 -1.55 10.33
C ALA A 72 6.81 -2.10 9.53
N ALA A 73 5.89 -1.24 9.09
CA ALA A 73 4.76 -1.62 8.24
C ALA A 73 5.20 -2.24 6.91
N ARG A 74 6.22 -1.67 6.25
CA ARG A 74 6.80 -2.23 5.01
C ARG A 74 7.37 -3.63 5.22
N LEU A 75 8.10 -3.85 6.32
CA LEU A 75 8.64 -5.17 6.66
C LEU A 75 7.53 -6.18 6.91
N LYS A 76 6.48 -5.81 7.68
CA LYS A 76 5.31 -6.68 7.89
C LYS A 76 4.60 -7.02 6.58
N ARG A 77 4.38 -6.04 5.69
CA ARG A 77 3.79 -6.25 4.36
C ARG A 77 4.63 -7.22 3.52
N GLN A 78 5.95 -7.07 3.50
CA GLN A 78 6.85 -7.95 2.75
C GLN A 78 6.81 -9.39 3.27
N LEU A 79 6.86 -9.58 4.59
CA LEU A 79 6.74 -10.90 5.21
C LEU A 79 5.40 -11.56 4.89
N ASN A 80 4.31 -10.80 4.94
CA ASN A 80 2.97 -11.27 4.58
C ASN A 80 2.86 -11.67 3.12
N ALA A 81 3.44 -10.88 2.21
CA ALA A 81 3.43 -11.21 0.79
C ALA A 81 4.15 -12.54 0.52
N LYS A 82 5.29 -12.78 1.19
CA LYS A 82 6.00 -14.06 1.10
C LYS A 82 5.20 -15.22 1.65
N LEU A 83 4.57 -15.07 2.82
CA LEU A 83 3.65 -16.07 3.37
C LEU A 83 2.52 -16.40 2.40
N LYS A 84 1.86 -15.37 1.85
CA LYS A 84 0.77 -15.55 0.88
C LYS A 84 1.26 -16.26 -0.39
N ALA A 85 2.40 -15.86 -0.94
CA ALA A 85 2.98 -16.50 -2.12
C ALA A 85 3.23 -18.00 -1.89
N MET A 86 3.74 -18.39 -0.71
CA MET A 86 3.93 -19.80 -0.36
C MET A 86 2.62 -20.59 -0.27
N VAL A 87 1.53 -19.95 0.17
CA VAL A 87 0.20 -20.58 0.26
C VAL A 87 -0.45 -20.67 -1.12
N THR A 88 -0.48 -19.56 -1.88
CA THR A 88 -1.14 -19.45 -3.19
C THR A 88 -0.42 -20.25 -4.28
N ALA A 89 0.91 -20.38 -4.26
CA ALA A 89 1.66 -21.15 -5.26
C ALA A 89 1.30 -22.66 -5.28
N LYS A 90 0.61 -23.17 -4.25
CA LYS A 90 0.10 -24.56 -4.23
C LYS A 90 -1.24 -24.71 -4.98
N SER A 91 -1.92 -23.62 -5.32
CA SER A 91 -3.16 -23.58 -6.10
C SER A 91 -3.00 -22.63 -7.30
N PRO A 92 -2.36 -23.07 -8.39
CA PRO A 92 -2.13 -22.24 -9.57
C PRO A 92 -3.34 -22.26 -10.52
N ALA A 93 -4.57 -22.07 -10.04
CA ALA A 93 -5.72 -22.32 -10.89
C ALA A 93 -6.91 -21.37 -10.64
N LEU A 94 -7.23 -20.65 -11.72
CA LEU A 94 -8.50 -20.03 -12.11
C LEU A 94 -8.82 -18.64 -11.53
N LEU A 95 -9.23 -17.74 -12.44
CA LEU A 95 -9.72 -16.36 -12.23
C LEU A 95 -8.68 -15.23 -12.36
N PHE A 96 -8.01 -15.15 -13.50
CA PHE A 96 -7.83 -13.86 -14.17
C PHE A 96 -8.65 -13.90 -15.46
N GLY A 97 -9.97 -13.78 -15.29
CA GLY A 97 -10.91 -13.57 -16.38
C GLY A 97 -10.72 -12.17 -16.97
N ALA A 98 -10.70 -12.13 -18.30
CA ALA A 98 -10.91 -11.01 -19.21
C ALA A 98 -11.02 -9.59 -18.61
N GLY A 99 -10.07 -8.71 -18.97
CA GLY A 99 -10.25 -7.27 -18.79
C GLY A 99 -8.97 -6.45 -18.64
N PHE A 100 -7.99 -6.58 -19.54
CA PHE A 100 -6.90 -5.60 -19.64
C PHE A 100 -6.66 -5.25 -21.12
N ILE A 101 -7.49 -4.35 -21.62
CA ILE A 101 -7.42 -3.81 -22.99
C ILE A 101 -6.28 -2.78 -23.04
N ILE A 102 -5.22 -3.08 -23.80
CA ILE A 102 -4.27 -2.08 -24.30
C ILE A 102 -4.97 -1.35 -25.44
N ARG A 103 -5.08 -0.03 -25.30
CA ARG A 103 -5.53 0.90 -26.35
C ARG A 103 -4.33 1.29 -27.20
N GLN A 104 -4.28 0.82 -28.45
CA GLN A 104 -3.88 1.58 -29.63
C GLN A 104 -4.48 0.91 -30.87
N ASP A 105 -5.53 1.53 -31.40
CA ASP A 105 -5.98 1.45 -32.80
C ASP A 105 -4.81 1.85 -33.73
N CYS A 106 -4.67 1.43 -35.00
CA CYS A 106 -5.58 1.43 -36.17
C CYS A 106 -4.88 0.65 -37.35
N PRO A 107 -5.41 0.56 -38.61
CA PRO A 107 -6.77 0.33 -39.17
C PRO A 107 -6.78 -0.72 -40.34
N ASP A 108 -7.87 -0.74 -41.16
CA ASP A 108 -8.19 -1.52 -42.40
C ASP A 108 -8.96 -2.83 -42.12
N GLU A 109 -10.28 -3.00 -42.31
CA GLU A 109 -11.28 -2.54 -43.29
C GLU A 109 -11.09 -3.03 -44.74
N SER A 110 -11.19 -4.35 -44.99
CA SER A 110 -11.93 -4.90 -46.15
C SER A 110 -11.95 -6.43 -46.17
N THR A 111 -13.09 -7.04 -45.85
CA THR A 111 -13.65 -8.18 -46.63
C THR A 111 -15.06 -8.50 -46.13
N GLN A 112 -16.03 -8.03 -46.92
CA GLN A 112 -17.40 -8.49 -46.89
C GLN A 112 -17.47 -9.98 -47.22
N VAL A 113 -18.22 -10.78 -46.45
CA VAL A 113 -19.15 -11.76 -47.03
C VAL A 113 -20.39 -11.85 -46.15
N HIS A 114 -21.49 -11.35 -46.70
CA HIS A 114 -22.86 -11.58 -46.24
C HIS A 114 -23.16 -13.05 -45.96
N ARG A 115 -23.77 -13.35 -44.80
CA ARG A 115 -25.03 -14.13 -44.74
C ARG A 115 -25.88 -13.60 -43.59
N HIS A 116 -26.88 -12.79 -43.94
CA HIS A 116 -28.09 -12.73 -43.16
C HIS A 116 -28.80 -14.08 -43.29
N THR A 117 -28.89 -14.81 -42.20
CA THR A 117 -30.04 -15.67 -41.92
C THR A 117 -30.31 -15.55 -40.44
N GLU A 118 -31.48 -15.01 -40.17
CA GLU A 118 -32.05 -14.77 -38.86
C GLU A 118 -32.23 -16.07 -38.07
N ASN A 119 -32.33 -15.90 -36.76
CA ASN A 119 -33.19 -16.66 -35.87
C ASN A 119 -32.91 -18.16 -35.73
N THR A 120 -32.06 -18.45 -34.76
CA THR A 120 -32.29 -19.58 -33.85
C THR A 120 -32.10 -19.10 -32.42
N LEU A 121 -33.23 -18.91 -31.76
CA LEU A 121 -33.36 -18.83 -30.30
C LEU A 121 -32.72 -20.10 -29.71
N ASP A 122 -31.70 -19.93 -28.88
CA ASP A 122 -31.46 -20.82 -27.75
C ASP A 122 -30.67 -20.12 -26.63
N ILE A 123 -31.42 -19.76 -25.59
CA ILE A 123 -31.12 -20.00 -24.17
C ILE A 123 -29.77 -19.45 -23.65
N VAL A 124 -29.78 -18.19 -23.18
CA VAL A 124 -28.93 -17.76 -22.07
C VAL A 124 -29.82 -17.37 -20.90
N THR A 125 -29.69 -18.18 -19.86
CA THR A 125 -30.06 -17.93 -18.48
C THR A 125 -29.28 -16.75 -17.88
N GLY A 126 -29.95 -15.99 -17.02
CA GLY A 126 -29.37 -14.95 -16.15
C GLY A 126 -30.16 -13.65 -16.27
N SER A 127 -31.05 -13.28 -15.34
CA SER A 127 -30.76 -12.91 -13.94
C SER A 127 -29.50 -12.03 -13.88
N THR A 128 -29.52 -10.78 -13.42
CA THR A 128 -30.30 -10.16 -12.35
C THR A 128 -30.36 -8.65 -12.60
N ASP A 129 -31.51 -8.08 -12.27
CA ASP A 129 -31.66 -6.67 -11.99
C ASP A 129 -30.64 -6.14 -10.95
N ASN A 130 -30.49 -4.81 -10.95
CA ASN A 130 -30.08 -3.97 -9.82
C ASN A 130 -28.57 -3.78 -9.57
N LEU A 131 -27.93 -3.00 -10.45
CA LEU A 131 -26.79 -2.17 -10.06
C LEU A 131 -27.28 -0.81 -9.54
N SER A 132 -26.72 -0.43 -8.38
CA SER A 132 -26.66 0.92 -7.82
C SER A 132 -27.82 1.42 -6.93
N GLY A 133 -28.28 0.55 -6.03
CA GLY A 133 -28.56 0.99 -4.66
C GLY A 133 -27.26 1.33 -3.93
N PHE A 134 -26.68 2.51 -4.17
CA PHE A 134 -25.70 3.11 -3.26
C PHE A 134 -25.79 4.65 -3.30
N ASN A 135 -26.87 5.13 -2.69
CA ASN A 135 -27.04 6.43 -2.02
C ASN A 135 -26.20 7.62 -2.53
N ARG A 136 -26.67 8.25 -3.61
CA ARG A 136 -26.36 9.65 -3.97
C ARG A 136 -27.16 10.68 -3.16
N ALA A 137 -28.09 10.22 -2.32
CA ALA A 137 -28.94 11.06 -1.46
C ALA A 137 -28.28 11.53 -0.14
N VAL A 138 -27.14 10.95 0.25
CA VAL A 138 -26.43 11.35 1.50
C VAL A 138 -25.50 12.54 1.28
N VAL A 139 -25.07 12.80 0.03
CA VAL A 139 -24.18 13.93 -0.30
C VAL A 139 -24.98 15.22 -0.58
N ASP A 140 -26.24 15.10 -1.02
CA ASP A 140 -27.11 16.26 -1.31
C ASP A 140 -27.82 16.86 -0.08
N GLN A 141 -27.80 16.18 1.08
CA GLN A 141 -28.33 16.71 2.34
C GLN A 141 -27.32 17.62 3.08
N ALA A 142 -26.05 17.65 2.65
CA ALA A 142 -24.98 18.42 3.32
C ALA A 142 -24.68 19.77 2.63
N THR A 143 -25.10 19.96 1.38
CA THR A 143 -24.90 21.20 0.62
C THR A 143 -26.05 22.20 0.78
N SER A 144 -27.23 21.75 1.23
CA SER A 144 -28.41 22.59 1.45
C SER A 144 -28.39 23.39 2.77
N ASN A 145 -27.39 23.19 3.64
CA ASN A 145 -27.24 23.91 4.92
C ASN A 145 -26.07 24.92 4.95
N LEU A 146 -25.33 25.10 3.86
CA LEU A 146 -24.23 26.08 3.78
C LEU A 146 -24.52 27.25 2.82
N ASP A 147 -25.65 27.25 2.11
CA ASP A 147 -26.11 28.36 1.25
C ASP A 147 -27.03 29.37 1.98
N LEU A 148 -27.32 29.17 3.27
CA LEU A 148 -28.15 30.07 4.10
C LEU A 148 -27.36 31.10 4.94
N LEU A 149 -26.04 31.18 4.74
CA LEU A 149 -25.20 32.24 5.30
C LEU A 149 -24.35 32.83 4.17
N GLY A 150 -24.93 33.78 3.43
CA GLY A 150 -24.31 34.47 2.30
C GLY A 150 -22.98 35.13 2.63
N LEU A 151 -21.88 34.39 2.44
CA LEU A 151 -20.51 34.85 2.66
C LEU A 151 -19.52 34.05 1.81
N TRP A 152 -19.59 34.16 0.48
CA TRP A 152 -18.44 33.88 -0.39
C TRP A 152 -18.47 34.79 -1.62
N GLU A 153 -17.92 35.99 -1.44
CA GLU A 153 -17.51 36.86 -2.54
C GLU A 153 -16.29 36.22 -3.24
N TYR A 154 -16.49 35.77 -4.47
CA TYR A 154 -15.42 35.33 -5.36
C TYR A 154 -14.53 36.53 -5.72
N GLY A 155 -13.24 36.46 -5.38
CA GLY A 155 -12.22 37.36 -5.91
C GLY A 155 -10.94 36.61 -6.24
N PRO A 156 -10.57 36.44 -7.52
CA PRO A 156 -9.30 35.83 -7.89
C PRO A 156 -8.25 36.91 -8.22
N THR A 157 -7.35 37.23 -7.30
CA THR A 157 -6.06 37.86 -7.67
C THR A 157 -4.91 37.29 -6.84
N ARG A 158 -4.20 36.33 -7.43
CA ARG A 158 -2.80 36.03 -7.10
C ARG A 158 -1.96 37.25 -7.49
N SER A 159 -1.39 37.96 -6.54
CA SER A 159 -0.28 38.87 -6.79
C SER A 159 1.03 38.08 -6.81
N PRO A 160 1.80 38.02 -7.92
CA PRO A 160 3.12 37.42 -7.91
C PRO A 160 4.10 38.37 -7.19
N LEU A 161 4.70 37.91 -6.09
CA LEU A 161 5.80 38.59 -5.43
C LEU A 161 7.03 38.55 -6.35
N SER A 162 7.30 39.66 -7.04
CA SER A 162 8.57 39.91 -7.72
C SER A 162 9.61 40.38 -6.70
N ASN A 163 10.50 39.49 -6.26
CA ASN A 163 11.74 39.89 -5.61
C ASN A 163 12.84 39.90 -6.68
N SER A 164 13.12 41.07 -7.22
CA SER A 164 14.33 41.36 -7.99
C SER A 164 15.50 41.65 -7.03
N PRO A 165 16.73 41.19 -7.32
CA PRO A 165 17.88 41.42 -6.48
C PRO A 165 18.47 42.82 -6.75
N SER A 166 18.73 43.59 -5.68
CA SER A 166 19.57 44.79 -5.74
C SER A 166 20.93 44.49 -5.08
N THR A 167 21.96 44.58 -5.93
CA THR A 167 23.35 45.01 -5.69
C THR A 167 24.09 44.55 -4.43
#